data_AF-A0A530ARD8-F1
#
_entry.id   AF-A0A530ARD8-F1
#
_cell.length_a   1.000
_cell.length_b   1.000
_cell.length_c   1.000
_cell.angle_alpha   90.00
_cell.angle_beta   90.00
_cell.angle_gamma   90.00
#
_symmetry.space_group_name_H-M   'P 1'
#
loop_
_entity.id
_entity.type
_entity.pdbx_description
1 polymer ?
#
loop_
_entity_poly.entity_id
_entity_poly.type
_entity_poly.pdbx_seq_one_letter_code
_entity_poly.pdbx_strand_id
1 'polypeptide(L)' 'MPSDNKIEASLNTAPAPKAADKILDVAFDLFYREGIRAIGVDEIVRRAGV' A
#
# COMPACT_ATOMS: atom_id res chain seq x y z
N MET A 1 2.10 -8.18 44.13
CA MET A 1 1.73 -8.82 42.85
C MET A 1 0.24 -9.13 42.94
N PRO A 2 -0.59 -8.71 41.97
CA PRO A 2 -0.43 -9.11 40.59
C PRO A 2 -0.35 -7.93 39.63
N SER A 3 0.59 -8.03 38.70
CA SER A 3 0.64 -7.19 37.52
C SER A 3 -0.33 -7.82 36.52
N ASP A 4 -1.45 -7.16 36.26
CA ASP A 4 -2.35 -7.60 35.20
C ASP A 4 -1.66 -7.36 33.85
N ASN A 5 -1.38 -8.50 33.24
CA ASN A 5 -0.72 -8.75 31.98
C ASN A 5 -1.41 -7.99 30.86
N LYS A 6 -1.03 -6.72 30.63
CA LYS A 6 -1.46 -5.93 29.45
C LYS A 6 -0.68 -6.34 28.19
N ILE A 7 -0.48 -7.64 28.00
CA ILE A 7 0.29 -8.25 26.90
C ILE A 7 -0.63 -9.20 26.13
N GLU A 8 -1.85 -8.76 25.79
CA GLU A 8 -2.80 -9.58 25.00
C GLU A 8 -3.56 -8.75 23.95
N ALA A 9 -3.03 -7.58 23.56
CA ALA A 9 -3.51 -6.85 22.39
C ALA A 9 -2.42 -6.81 21.31
N SER A 10 -1.90 -8.00 21.01
CA SER A 10 -1.26 -8.33 19.75
C SER A 10 -2.26 -8.10 18.61
N LEU A 11 -2.39 -6.87 18.16
CA LEU A 11 -2.79 -6.61 16.79
C LEU A 11 -1.50 -6.22 16.09
N ASN A 12 -0.93 -7.18 15.35
CA ASN A 12 -0.03 -6.89 14.24
C ASN A 12 -0.80 -6.00 13.25
N THR A 13 -0.98 -4.73 13.59
CA THR A 13 -1.31 -3.69 12.64
C THR A 13 0.01 -3.38 11.95
N ALA A 14 0.44 -4.26 11.05
CA ALA A 14 1.30 -3.80 9.98
C ALA A 14 0.63 -2.53 9.45
N PRO A 15 1.32 -1.37 9.49
CA PRO A 15 0.70 -0.11 9.14
C PRO A 15 -0.01 -0.32 7.81
N ALA A 16 -1.29 0.02 7.74
CA ALA A 16 -2.09 -0.20 6.53
C ALA A 16 -1.25 0.30 5.34
N PRO A 17 -1.10 -0.50 4.27
CA PRO A 17 -0.22 -0.17 3.17
C PRO A 17 -0.55 1.23 2.71
N LYS A 18 0.46 2.10 2.70
CA LYS A 18 0.25 3.52 2.45
C LYS A 18 -0.37 3.64 1.07
N ALA A 19 -1.20 4.66 0.86
CA ALA A 19 -1.70 4.97 -0.49
C ALA A 19 -0.55 5.04 -1.51
N ALA A 20 0.61 5.57 -1.07
CA ALA A 20 1.85 5.57 -1.84
C ALA A 20 2.31 4.16 -2.27
N ASP A 21 2.26 3.16 -1.39
CA ASP A 21 2.70 1.79 -1.70
C ASP A 21 1.77 1.18 -2.77
N LYS A 22 0.46 1.42 -2.68
CA LYS A 22 -0.51 0.98 -3.69
C LYS A 22 -0.29 1.64 -5.05
N ILE A 23 -0.04 2.95 -5.06
CA ILE A 23 0.27 3.69 -6.29
C ILE A 23 1.56 3.15 -6.92
N LEU A 24 2.58 2.88 -6.10
CA LEU A 24 3.88 2.38 -6.56
C LEU A 24 3.75 0.98 -7.19
N ASP A 25 3.04 0.05 -6.56
CA ASP A 25 2.83 -1.28 -7.10
C ASP A 25 2.11 -1.23 -8.46
N VAL A 26 1.04 -0.43 -8.55
CA VAL A 26 0.27 -0.27 -9.79
C VAL A 26 1.10 0.42 -10.87
N ALA A 27 1.86 1.45 -10.52
CA ALA A 27 2.77 2.12 -11.45
C ALA A 27 3.81 1.16 -12.00
N PHE A 28 4.40 0.33 -11.14
CA PHE A 28 5.44 -0.62 -11.53
C PHE A 28 4.91 -1.63 -12.56
N ASP A 29 3.74 -2.19 -12.32
CA ASP A 29 3.12 -3.19 -13.18
C ASP A 29 2.70 -2.59 -14.54
N LEU A 30 2.12 -1.39 -14.52
CA LEU A 30 1.73 -0.65 -15.72
C LEU A 30 2.94 -0.21 -16.55
N PHE A 31 3.97 0.33 -15.91
CA PHE A 31 5.19 0.76 -16.60
C PHE A 31 5.96 -0.41 -17.19
N TYR A 32 5.97 -1.56 -16.52
CA TYR A 32 6.65 -2.74 -17.02
C TYR A 32 5.93 -3.34 -18.24
N ARG A 33 4.59 -3.32 -18.26
CA ARG A 33 3.78 -3.93 -19.33
C ARG A 33 3.55 -3.00 -20.52
N GLU A 34 3.28 -1.73 -20.26
CA GLU A 34 2.80 -0.77 -21.26
C GLU A 34 3.86 0.30 -21.59
N GLY A 35 4.88 0.44 -20.74
CA GLY A 35 5.97 1.39 -20.92
C GLY A 35 5.74 2.73 -20.22
N ILE A 36 6.81 3.30 -19.67
CA ILE A 36 6.77 4.50 -18.81
C ILE A 36 6.20 5.77 -19.47
N ARG A 37 6.14 5.82 -20.81
CA ARG A 37 5.64 6.99 -21.55
C ARG A 37 4.19 6.84 -22.01
N ALA A 38 3.66 5.62 -22.00
CA ALA A 38 2.29 5.34 -22.42
C ALA A 38 1.28 5.58 -21.28
N ILE A 39 1.73 5.48 -20.03
CA ILE A 39 0.90 5.54 -18.84
C ILE A 39 1.06 6.88 -18.13
N GLY A 40 -0.02 7.65 -18.06
CA GLY A 40 -0.09 8.91 -17.31
C GLY A 40 -0.38 8.71 -15.83
N VAL A 41 -0.07 9.71 -15.01
CA VAL A 41 -0.29 9.69 -13.55
C VAL A 41 -1.76 9.44 -13.20
N ASP A 42 -2.68 10.02 -13.96
CA ASP A 42 -4.14 9.85 -13.73
C ASP A 42 -4.60 8.40 -13.89
N GLU A 43 -4.00 7.63 -14.80
CA GLU A 43 -4.30 6.20 -14.99
C GLU A 43 -3.89 5.39 -13.76
N ILE A 44 -2.70 5.68 -13.23
CA ILE A 44 -2.12 4.99 -12.08
C ILE A 44 -2.98 5.24 -10.84
N VAL A 45 -3.38 6.51 -10.61
CA VAL A 45 -4.22 6.89 -9.46
C VAL A 45 -5.59 6.21 -9.54
N ARG A 46 -6.23 6.24 -10.72
CA ARG A 46 -7.53 5.61 -10.93
C ARG A 46 -7.49 4.11 -10.67
N ARG A 47 -6.41 3.44 -11.08
CA ARG A 47 -6.25 1.99 -10.95
C ARG A 47 -5.78 1.56 -9.56
N ALA A 48 -5.07 2.43 -8.83
CA ALA A 48 -4.73 2.27 -7.43
C ALA A 48 -5.94 2.49 -6.49
N GLY A 49 -6.98 3.20 -6.95
CA GLY A 49 -8.22 3.41 -6.20
C GLY A 49 -8.04 4.22 -4.92
N VAL A 50 -7.06 5.12 -4.93
CA VAL A 50 -6.68 6.02 -3.83
C VAL A 50 -7.39 7.36 -3.90
#